data_AF-A0A814INK4-F1
#
_entry.id   AF-A0A814INK4-F1
#
_cell.length_a   1.000
_cell.length_b   1.000
_cell.length_c   1.000
_cell.angle_alpha   90.00
_cell.angle_beta   90.00
_cell.angle_gamma   90.00
#
_symmetry.space_group_name_H-M   'P 1'
#
loop_
_entity.id
_entity.type
_entity.pdbx_description
1 polymer ?
#
loop_
_entity_poly.entity_id
_entity_poly.type
_entity_poly.pdbx_seq_one_letter_code
_entity_poly.pdbx_strand_id
1 'polypeptide(L)'
;MYEYVPLYLSGLETVAQLSWSTPNRLLVHICDAPCHGQDYHEFQGTANDNYLKGDPKNRELSTLMFSIKRLGITYCKIPLNETTKKMFEEFAFVFGSISEIYVSDPTCLIKRIIEKTSSIIQSCIESTISSYRNSNKQIKSYTLFSKEPDWNSLEIYDVNVTEIIPPNTIDDIFHPLLISKTNGKIKIAPNPFAKGSIRFAFYGQYSSDDSPFVDVVFKEFASTDPKANTFIVYQEHLEIQAIAQFLAEQFNAEQQRLFRNFIPIIYADADLIQQTINPLKIYQVERRMHQEWRKWNNNSGGVSLSEYSTILQAFSHWTYHITSGRLMVVDLQGVKVDRAYLLTDPALHCNDLLRFRETRTNLGVKGMRQFFRTHVCSDVCSKLNIPMLNTGSNSILLSRSDSLLCNATTKTTDILNVQTTEENNFEPIDKNQLETIENFELC
;
A
#
# COMPACT_ATOMS: atom_id res chain seq x y z
N MET A 1 49.95 5.95 18.46
CA MET A 1 48.89 6.95 18.22
C MET A 1 47.73 6.22 17.59
N TYR A 2 46.69 5.92 18.36
CA TYR A 2 45.47 5.30 17.85
C TYR A 2 44.54 6.44 17.43
N GLU A 3 44.32 6.60 16.13
CA GLU A 3 43.34 7.54 15.60
C GLU A 3 42.02 6.77 15.40
N TYR A 4 41.16 6.83 16.40
CA TYR A 4 39.80 6.31 16.33
C TYR A 4 38.91 7.44 15.81
N VAL A 5 38.41 7.32 14.57
CA VAL A 5 37.47 8.29 14.00
C VAL A 5 36.20 7.58 13.51
N PRO A 6 35.22 7.30 14.38
CA PRO A 6 33.88 6.97 13.94
C PRO A 6 33.09 8.28 13.89
N LEU A 7 33.11 8.95 12.75
CA LEU A 7 32.14 10.02 12.48
C LEU A 7 30.97 9.39 11.73
N TYR A 8 29.76 9.49 12.27
CA TYR A 8 28.54 8.90 11.71
C TYR A 8 28.37 9.07 10.18
N LEU A 9 28.75 10.24 9.66
CA LEU A 9 28.74 10.58 8.23
C LEU A 9 29.71 9.75 7.38
N SER A 10 30.82 9.23 7.93
CA SER A 10 31.73 8.35 7.18
C SER A 10 31.11 6.98 6.87
N GLY A 11 30.17 6.49 7.70
CA GLY A 11 29.44 5.26 7.42
C GLY A 11 28.53 5.40 6.20
N LEU A 12 27.75 6.47 6.14
CA LEU A 12 26.89 6.79 5.01
C LEU A 12 27.70 7.13 3.74
N GLU A 13 28.85 7.78 3.89
CA GLU A 13 29.78 8.04 2.78
C GLU A 13 30.33 6.73 2.20
N THR A 14 30.68 5.78 3.07
CA THR A 14 31.09 4.44 2.64
C THR A 14 29.97 3.77 1.84
N VAL A 15 28.72 3.83 2.32
CA VAL A 15 27.54 3.30 1.62
C VAL A 15 27.41 3.88 0.20
N ALA A 16 27.62 5.18 0.04
CA ALA A 16 27.56 5.85 -1.26
C ALA A 16 28.66 5.39 -2.24
N GLN A 17 29.79 4.93 -1.71
CA GLN A 17 30.97 4.49 -2.47
C GLN A 17 31.05 2.98 -2.67
N LEU A 18 30.21 2.19 -1.98
CA LEU A 18 30.20 0.74 -2.14
C LEU A 18 29.87 0.34 -3.59
N SER A 19 30.59 -0.66 -4.10
CA SER A 19 30.35 -1.26 -5.41
C SER A 19 29.10 -2.15 -5.37
N TRP A 20 27.93 -1.53 -5.46
CA TRP A 20 26.65 -2.23 -5.48
C TRP A 20 26.44 -3.01 -6.79
N SER A 21 26.81 -4.29 -6.77
CA SER A 21 26.79 -5.17 -7.96
C SER A 21 25.40 -5.63 -8.40
N THR A 22 24.38 -5.50 -7.54
CA THR A 22 23.03 -5.98 -7.82
C THR A 22 22.00 -4.84 -7.79
N PRO A 23 20.84 -5.00 -8.45
CA PRO A 23 19.74 -4.02 -8.39
C PRO A 23 19.08 -3.98 -7.01
N ASN A 24 19.13 -5.08 -6.26
CA ASN A 24 18.49 -5.23 -4.95
C ASN A 24 19.49 -4.86 -3.86
N ARG A 25 19.38 -3.63 -3.38
CA ARG A 25 20.35 -3.05 -2.44
C ARG A 25 19.62 -2.72 -1.15
N LEU A 26 20.11 -3.25 -0.04
CA LEU A 26 19.52 -3.03 1.28
C LEU A 26 20.55 -2.33 2.17
N LEU A 27 20.14 -1.21 2.75
CA LEU A 27 20.85 -0.55 3.85
C LEU A 27 20.06 -0.79 5.13
N VAL A 28 20.67 -1.44 6.11
CA VAL A 28 20.14 -1.53 7.48
C VAL A 28 20.98 -0.62 8.36
N HIS A 29 20.37 0.45 8.86
CA HIS A 29 21.03 1.43 9.72
C HIS A 29 20.60 1.24 11.18
N ILE A 30 21.49 0.67 11.98
CA ILE A 30 21.31 0.48 13.43
C ILE A 30 21.98 1.65 14.14
N CYS A 31 21.24 2.33 15.02
CA CYS A 31 21.71 3.60 15.57
C CYS A 31 21.29 3.78 17.03
N ASP A 32 22.28 4.03 17.91
CA ASP A 32 22.14 4.32 19.34
C ASP A 32 22.37 5.80 19.70
N ALA A 33 22.85 6.62 18.77
CA ALA A 33 23.03 8.05 18.97
C ALA A 33 22.88 8.83 17.66
N PRO A 34 22.31 10.05 17.68
CA PRO A 34 22.16 10.87 16.48
C PRO A 34 23.52 11.34 15.93
N CYS A 35 23.54 11.75 14.66
CA CYS A 35 24.72 12.39 14.07
C CYS A 35 24.93 13.82 14.63
N HIS A 36 26.17 14.31 14.52
CA HIS A 36 26.54 15.67 14.91
C HIS A 36 25.73 16.74 14.15
N GLY A 37 25.47 17.86 14.82
CA GLY A 37 24.76 19.01 14.28
C GLY A 37 23.40 19.23 14.94
N GLN A 38 23.15 20.46 15.36
CA GLN A 38 21.92 20.86 16.06
C GLN A 38 20.63 20.60 15.28
N ASP A 39 20.73 20.48 13.95
CA ASP A 39 19.60 20.16 13.09
C ASP A 39 19.11 18.70 13.28
N TYR A 40 19.95 17.80 13.80
CA TYR A 40 19.65 16.36 13.83
C TYR A 40 19.30 15.81 15.22
N HIS A 41 19.43 16.62 16.27
CA HIS A 41 19.05 16.24 17.64
C HIS A 41 18.61 17.44 18.49
N GLU A 42 18.17 17.17 19.71
CA GLU A 42 17.70 18.20 20.66
C GLU A 42 18.69 18.46 21.81
N PHE A 43 19.89 17.89 21.75
CA PHE A 43 20.90 18.10 22.79
C PHE A 43 21.25 19.59 22.97
N GLN A 44 21.30 20.04 24.23
CA GLN A 44 21.67 21.40 24.58
C GLN A 44 23.16 21.51 24.91
N GLY A 45 23.85 22.42 24.24
CA GLY A 45 25.27 22.68 24.45
C GLY A 45 26.18 21.51 24.05
N THR A 46 27.48 21.63 24.32
CA THR A 46 28.48 20.66 23.84
C THR A 46 28.64 19.43 24.72
N ALA A 47 27.85 19.29 25.78
CA ALA A 47 27.97 18.19 26.72
C ALA A 47 27.72 16.82 26.06
N ASN A 48 26.83 16.78 25.05
CA ASN A 48 26.45 15.57 24.32
C ASN A 48 26.73 15.65 22.80
N ASP A 49 27.11 16.82 22.28
CA ASP A 49 27.60 16.98 20.90
C ASP A 49 28.75 17.99 20.85
N ASN A 50 29.97 17.50 20.64
CA ASN A 50 31.15 18.35 20.53
C ASN A 50 31.22 19.12 19.19
N TYR A 51 30.31 18.85 18.26
CA TYR A 51 30.32 19.37 16.89
C TYR A 51 28.93 19.93 16.49
N LEU A 52 28.40 20.83 17.32
CA LEU A 52 27.08 21.47 17.14
C LEU A 52 26.86 22.17 15.79
N LYS A 53 27.94 22.62 15.15
CA LYS A 53 27.90 23.29 13.84
C LYS A 53 27.82 22.31 12.66
N GLY A 54 27.71 21.02 12.95
CA GLY A 54 27.67 19.95 11.95
C GLY A 54 28.99 19.21 11.85
N ASP A 55 29.17 18.50 10.73
CA ASP A 55 30.28 17.60 10.52
C ASP A 55 31.66 18.30 10.65
N PRO A 56 32.64 17.73 11.37
CA PRO A 56 33.97 18.31 11.49
C PRO A 56 34.72 18.44 10.16
N LYS A 57 34.32 17.67 9.13
CA LYS A 57 34.88 17.75 7.78
C LYS A 57 34.01 18.61 6.84
N ASN A 58 33.05 19.36 7.38
CA ASN A 58 32.10 20.20 6.63
C ASN A 58 31.34 19.44 5.53
N ARG A 59 31.07 18.15 5.72
CA ARG A 59 30.27 17.37 4.78
C ARG A 59 28.79 17.72 4.93
N GLU A 60 28.13 17.92 3.81
CA GLU A 60 26.70 18.21 3.78
C GLU A 60 25.90 16.90 3.70
N LEU A 61 25.14 16.61 4.76
CA LEU A 61 24.40 15.36 4.90
C LEU A 61 23.28 15.22 3.87
N SER A 62 22.61 16.31 3.52
CA SER A 62 21.60 16.37 2.45
C SER A 62 22.16 15.85 1.11
N THR A 63 23.33 16.35 0.71
CA THR A 63 24.04 15.94 -0.52
C THR A 63 24.41 14.45 -0.48
N LEU A 64 24.90 13.98 0.67
CA LEU A 64 25.22 12.57 0.86
C LEU A 64 23.97 11.68 0.79
N MET A 65 22.90 12.04 1.48
CA MET A 65 21.63 11.31 1.47
C MET A 65 21.00 11.26 0.06
N PHE A 66 21.12 12.35 -0.72
CA PHE A 66 20.70 12.38 -2.11
C PHE A 66 21.53 11.42 -2.98
N SER A 67 22.84 11.33 -2.75
CA SER A 67 23.71 10.38 -3.45
C SER A 67 23.31 8.92 -3.17
N ILE A 68 23.00 8.59 -1.91
CA ILE A 68 22.54 7.26 -1.50
C ILE A 68 21.16 6.97 -2.11
N LYS A 69 20.26 7.95 -2.15
CA LYS A 69 18.93 7.81 -2.78
C LYS A 69 19.02 7.43 -4.25
N ARG A 70 19.97 8.01 -4.99
CA ARG A 70 20.22 7.70 -6.41
C ARG A 70 20.70 6.27 -6.65
N LEU A 71 21.22 5.60 -5.62
CA LEU A 71 21.59 4.19 -5.71
C LEU A 71 20.37 3.26 -5.70
N GLY A 72 19.15 3.76 -5.49
CA GLY A 72 17.95 2.92 -5.49
C GLY A 72 17.94 1.90 -4.35
N ILE A 73 18.55 2.25 -3.21
CA ILE A 73 18.66 1.39 -2.03
C ILE A 73 17.33 1.39 -1.26
N THR A 74 16.92 0.21 -0.80
CA THR A 74 15.91 0.07 0.24
C THR A 74 16.54 0.38 1.59
N TYR A 75 16.18 1.52 2.18
CA TYR A 75 16.73 2.00 3.45
C TYR A 75 15.82 1.58 4.60
N CYS A 76 16.35 0.74 5.49
CA CYS A 76 15.75 0.37 6.76
C CYS A 76 16.50 1.00 7.94
N LYS A 77 15.78 1.54 8.93
CA LYS A 77 16.33 2.04 10.20
C LYS A 77 15.95 1.14 11.37
N ILE A 78 16.84 1.03 12.35
CA ILE A 78 16.64 0.41 13.66
C ILE A 78 17.09 1.43 14.72
N PRO A 79 16.19 2.29 15.21
CA PRO A 79 16.51 3.16 16.34
C PRO A 79 16.62 2.33 17.62
N LEU A 80 17.72 2.48 18.36
CA LEU A 80 17.89 1.82 19.66
C LEU A 80 17.38 2.66 20.83
N ASN A 81 17.05 3.93 20.58
CA ASN A 81 16.40 4.85 21.50
C ASN A 81 15.84 6.07 20.76
N GLU A 82 15.07 6.89 21.47
CA GLU A 82 14.40 8.09 20.96
C GLU A 82 15.34 9.24 20.56
N THR A 83 16.61 9.24 20.99
CA THR A 83 17.52 10.35 20.69
C THR A 83 17.85 10.49 19.21
N THR A 84 17.61 9.42 18.43
CA THR A 84 17.85 9.34 16.99
C THR A 84 16.64 9.77 16.14
N LYS A 85 15.50 10.06 16.78
CA LYS A 85 14.23 10.31 16.10
C LYS A 85 14.30 11.49 15.13
N LYS A 86 14.72 12.66 15.62
CA LYS A 86 14.85 13.90 14.83
C LYS A 86 15.78 13.70 13.63
N MET A 87 16.93 13.06 13.84
CA MET A 87 17.86 12.72 12.76
C MET A 87 17.19 11.86 11.67
N PHE A 88 16.44 10.83 12.03
CA PHE A 88 15.75 10.00 11.03
C PHE A 88 14.59 10.72 10.34
N GLU A 89 13.94 11.69 11.00
CA GLU A 89 12.95 12.57 10.38
C GLU A 89 13.61 13.43 9.28
N GLU A 90 14.77 14.04 9.58
CA GLU A 90 15.56 14.78 8.58
C GLU A 90 16.06 13.87 7.45
N PHE A 91 16.47 12.65 7.75
CA PHE A 91 16.91 11.71 6.73
C PHE A 91 15.75 11.31 5.83
N ALA A 92 14.58 11.06 6.40
CA ALA A 92 13.37 10.74 5.65
C ALA A 92 12.92 11.93 4.80
N PHE A 93 13.10 13.16 5.27
CA PHE A 93 12.81 14.36 4.47
C PHE A 93 13.61 14.38 3.16
N VAL A 94 14.90 14.04 3.18
CA VAL A 94 15.75 14.01 1.98
C VAL A 94 15.58 12.71 1.16
N PHE A 95 15.64 11.57 1.84
CA PHE A 95 15.61 10.24 1.22
C PHE A 95 14.23 9.86 0.69
N GLY A 96 13.18 10.38 1.32
CA GLY A 96 11.79 9.92 1.20
C GLY A 96 11.47 8.86 2.25
N SER A 97 10.86 7.76 1.83
CA SER A 97 10.50 6.70 2.77
C SER A 97 11.70 5.91 3.29
N ILE A 98 11.89 5.89 4.61
CA ILE A 98 12.82 5.00 5.34
C ILE A 98 11.97 4.04 6.16
N SER A 99 12.06 2.74 5.88
CA SER A 99 11.30 1.71 6.60
C SER A 99 11.87 1.51 8.01
N GLU A 100 11.04 1.42 9.03
CA GLU A 100 11.50 1.09 10.38
C GLU A 100 11.40 -0.42 10.62
N ILE A 101 12.42 -1.00 11.24
CA ILE A 101 12.37 -2.38 11.74
C ILE A 101 12.24 -2.27 13.26
N TYR A 102 11.04 -2.54 13.76
CA TYR A 102 10.78 -2.51 15.20
C TYR A 102 11.41 -3.71 15.91
N VAL A 103 12.18 -3.43 16.96
CA VAL A 103 12.87 -4.45 17.78
C VAL A 103 12.47 -4.24 19.24
N SER A 104 11.43 -4.96 19.68
CA SER A 104 10.97 -4.94 21.08
C SER A 104 11.92 -5.66 22.04
N ASP A 105 12.65 -6.65 21.53
CA ASP A 105 13.63 -7.45 22.26
C ASP A 105 14.94 -7.48 21.45
N PRO A 106 16.06 -6.96 22.01
CA PRO A 106 17.37 -7.00 21.35
C PRO A 106 17.79 -8.40 20.89
N THR A 107 17.33 -9.47 21.56
CA THR A 107 17.65 -10.86 21.15
C THR A 107 17.04 -11.21 19.80
N CYS A 108 15.97 -10.53 19.38
CA CYS A 108 15.31 -10.73 18.09
C CYS A 108 15.90 -9.87 16.96
N LEU A 109 16.91 -9.03 17.21
CA LEU A 109 17.49 -8.11 16.22
C LEU A 109 17.91 -8.84 14.94
N ILE A 110 18.72 -9.88 15.06
CA ILE A 110 19.23 -10.66 13.92
C ILE A 110 18.06 -11.30 13.16
N LYS A 111 17.09 -11.87 13.88
CA LYS A 111 15.90 -12.49 13.29
C LYS A 111 15.12 -11.48 12.45
N ARG A 112 14.87 -10.28 12.97
CA ARG A 112 14.15 -9.20 12.25
C ARG A 112 14.91 -8.71 11.02
N ILE A 113 16.22 -8.58 11.10
CA ILE A 113 17.07 -8.22 9.94
C ILE A 113 16.99 -9.30 8.86
N ILE A 114 17.06 -10.58 9.25
CA ILE A 114 16.93 -11.71 8.33
C ILE A 114 15.55 -11.73 7.68
N GLU A 115 14.47 -11.54 8.45
CA GLU A 115 13.10 -11.45 7.95
C GLU A 115 12.95 -10.32 6.93
N LYS A 116 13.44 -9.11 7.25
CA LYS A 116 13.38 -7.94 6.35
C LYS A 116 14.18 -8.17 5.08
N THR A 117 15.39 -8.71 5.19
CA THR A 117 16.25 -9.01 4.04
C THR A 117 15.59 -10.05 3.14
N SER A 118 15.01 -11.09 3.73
CA SER A 118 14.30 -12.15 3.00
C SER A 118 13.07 -11.60 2.27
N SER A 119 12.28 -10.73 2.92
CA SER A 119 11.13 -10.06 2.31
C SER A 119 11.52 -9.17 1.13
N ILE A 120 12.60 -8.39 1.25
CA ILE A 120 13.09 -7.56 0.15
C ILE A 120 13.55 -8.42 -1.03
N ILE A 121 14.33 -9.46 -0.77
CA ILE A 121 14.76 -10.42 -1.80
C ILE A 121 13.52 -11.04 -2.46
N GLN A 122 12.53 -11.45 -1.68
CA GLN A 122 11.30 -12.04 -2.19
C GLN A 122 10.50 -11.06 -3.04
N SER A 123 10.28 -9.82 -2.59
CA SER A 123 9.60 -8.76 -3.36
C SER A 123 10.30 -8.46 -4.70
N CYS A 124 11.64 -8.46 -4.70
CA CYS A 124 12.41 -8.23 -5.91
C CYS A 124 12.39 -9.43 -6.86
N ILE A 125 12.49 -10.64 -6.32
CA ILE A 125 12.28 -11.87 -7.05
C ILE A 125 10.86 -11.87 -7.62
N GLU A 126 9.83 -11.50 -6.88
CA GLU A 126 8.45 -11.44 -7.33
C GLU A 126 8.23 -10.40 -8.42
N SER A 127 8.85 -9.23 -8.33
CA SER A 127 8.83 -8.22 -9.43
C SER A 127 9.48 -8.75 -10.70
N THR A 128 10.58 -9.50 -10.56
CA THR A 128 11.32 -10.12 -11.68
C THR A 128 10.57 -11.33 -12.25
N ILE A 129 10.03 -12.16 -11.37
CA ILE A 129 9.26 -13.37 -11.66
C ILE A 129 7.89 -12.99 -12.24
N SER A 130 7.25 -11.91 -11.81
CA SER A 130 6.00 -11.42 -12.40
C SER A 130 6.19 -11.04 -13.87
N SER A 131 7.41 -10.63 -14.26
CA SER A 131 7.77 -10.39 -15.66
C SER A 131 8.06 -11.71 -16.43
N TYR A 132 8.36 -12.81 -15.72
CA TYR A 132 8.74 -14.11 -16.30
C TYR A 132 7.63 -15.19 -16.27
N ARG A 133 6.70 -15.13 -15.30
CA ARG A 133 5.67 -16.16 -14.99
C ARG A 133 4.36 -16.02 -15.76
N ASN A 134 4.25 -15.09 -16.70
CA ASN A 134 3.08 -15.05 -17.59
C ASN A 134 2.94 -16.32 -18.46
N SER A 135 3.93 -17.23 -18.46
CA SER A 135 3.92 -18.44 -19.28
C SER A 135 3.49 -19.75 -18.58
N ASN A 136 3.36 -19.84 -17.25
CA ASN A 136 3.08 -21.14 -16.57
C ASN A 136 2.38 -21.00 -15.19
N LYS A 137 1.19 -20.37 -15.11
CA LYS A 137 0.35 -20.46 -13.90
C LYS A 137 -0.56 -21.68 -14.00
N GLN A 138 -0.33 -22.70 -13.16
CA GLN A 138 -1.36 -23.73 -12.92
C GLN A 138 -2.50 -23.11 -12.11
N ILE A 139 -3.66 -23.01 -12.74
CA ILE A 139 -4.86 -22.38 -12.20
C ILE A 139 -5.94 -23.46 -12.05
N LYS A 140 -6.73 -23.40 -10.98
CA LYS A 140 -7.89 -24.29 -10.77
C LYS A 140 -8.80 -24.20 -11.99
N SER A 141 -9.22 -25.35 -12.50
CA SER A 141 -10.13 -25.42 -13.64
C SER A 141 -11.58 -25.40 -13.15
N TYR A 142 -12.30 -24.34 -13.51
CA TYR A 142 -13.74 -24.21 -13.29
C TYR A 142 -14.42 -23.80 -14.59
N THR A 143 -15.65 -24.27 -14.79
CA THR A 143 -16.54 -23.70 -15.81
C THR A 143 -17.35 -22.59 -15.14
N LEU A 144 -17.33 -21.38 -15.71
CA LEU A 144 -18.12 -20.28 -15.17
C LEU A 144 -19.61 -20.52 -15.37
N PHE A 145 -20.40 -20.29 -14.32
CA PHE A 145 -21.84 -20.48 -14.33
C PHE A 145 -22.55 -19.27 -13.72
N SER A 146 -23.18 -18.46 -14.57
CA SER A 146 -23.77 -17.17 -14.19
C SER A 146 -25.13 -17.26 -13.50
N LYS A 147 -25.81 -18.41 -13.56
CA LYS A 147 -27.13 -18.58 -12.95
C LYS A 147 -27.00 -19.06 -11.52
N GLU A 148 -27.84 -18.53 -10.64
CA GLU A 148 -27.93 -18.99 -9.26
C GLU A 148 -28.36 -20.47 -9.16
N PRO A 149 -27.82 -21.20 -8.18
CA PRO A 149 -28.24 -22.57 -7.91
C PRO A 149 -29.62 -22.62 -7.26
N ASP A 150 -30.23 -23.81 -7.22
CA ASP A 150 -31.37 -24.04 -6.33
C ASP A 150 -30.89 -24.19 -4.88
N TRP A 151 -31.06 -23.13 -4.09
CA TRP A 151 -30.63 -23.04 -2.70
C TRP A 151 -31.21 -24.11 -1.78
N ASN A 152 -32.35 -24.71 -2.12
CA ASN A 152 -32.97 -25.78 -1.33
C ASN A 152 -32.32 -27.14 -1.58
N SER A 153 -31.65 -27.30 -2.72
CA SER A 153 -30.93 -28.52 -3.09
C SER A 153 -29.50 -28.59 -2.56
N LEU A 154 -28.95 -27.47 -2.12
CA LEU A 154 -27.55 -27.38 -1.68
C LEU A 154 -27.38 -27.83 -0.22
N GLU A 155 -26.28 -28.55 0.01
CA GLU A 155 -25.83 -28.96 1.33
C GLU A 155 -25.45 -27.73 2.18
N ILE A 156 -25.70 -27.85 3.50
CA ILE A 156 -25.32 -26.84 4.49
C ILE A 156 -24.03 -27.30 5.15
N TYR A 157 -23.03 -26.43 5.19
CA TYR A 157 -21.76 -26.71 5.86
C TYR A 157 -21.61 -25.85 7.12
N ASP A 158 -21.23 -26.47 8.23
CA ASP A 158 -20.78 -25.76 9.42
C ASP A 158 -19.34 -25.24 9.23
N VAL A 159 -19.12 -23.98 9.60
CA VAL A 159 -17.87 -23.27 9.34
C VAL A 159 -17.38 -22.49 10.54
N ASN A 160 -16.06 -22.34 10.64
CA ASN A 160 -15.45 -21.33 11.49
C ASN A 160 -15.39 -20.01 10.72
N VAL A 161 -15.78 -18.92 11.35
CA VAL A 161 -15.72 -17.57 10.80
C VAL A 161 -14.64 -16.81 11.55
N THR A 162 -13.81 -16.09 10.82
CA THR A 162 -12.78 -15.19 11.36
C THR A 162 -13.05 -13.79 10.83
N GLU A 163 -13.20 -12.84 11.74
CA GLU A 163 -13.48 -11.44 11.44
C GLU A 163 -12.29 -10.61 11.93
N ILE A 164 -12.01 -9.49 11.27
CA ILE A 164 -11.02 -8.53 11.75
C ILE A 164 -11.71 -7.56 12.71
N ILE A 165 -11.14 -7.41 13.90
CA ILE A 165 -11.58 -6.37 14.83
C ILE A 165 -11.13 -5.02 14.24
N PRO A 166 -12.05 -4.08 13.98
CA PRO A 166 -11.71 -2.83 13.33
C PRO A 166 -10.64 -2.04 14.10
N PRO A 167 -9.68 -1.41 13.40
CA PRO A 167 -8.72 -0.52 14.04
C PRO A 167 -9.44 0.72 14.59
N ASN A 168 -8.95 1.26 15.70
CA ASN A 168 -9.52 2.45 16.34
C ASN A 168 -8.74 3.72 15.97
N THR A 169 -7.43 3.57 15.73
CA THR A 169 -6.53 4.70 15.44
C THR A 169 -5.78 4.49 14.13
N ILE A 170 -5.26 5.60 13.58
CA ILE A 170 -4.36 5.55 12.42
C ILE A 170 -3.09 4.76 12.75
N ASP A 171 -2.66 4.69 14.01
CA ASP A 171 -1.46 3.94 14.37
C ASP A 171 -1.70 2.41 14.32
N ASP A 172 -2.90 1.97 14.70
CA ASP A 172 -3.28 0.55 14.73
C ASP A 172 -3.09 -0.13 13.36
N ILE A 173 -3.35 0.59 12.26
CA ILE A 173 -3.26 0.03 10.89
C ILE A 173 -1.81 -0.33 10.50
N PHE A 174 -0.80 0.16 11.24
CA PHE A 174 0.61 -0.18 11.04
C PHE A 174 1.04 -1.46 11.77
N HIS A 175 0.13 -2.09 12.50
CA HIS A 175 0.35 -3.37 13.17
C HIS A 175 -0.65 -4.44 12.69
N PRO A 176 -0.32 -5.74 12.85
CA PRO A 176 -1.29 -6.80 12.58
C PRO A 176 -2.55 -6.62 13.41
N LEU A 177 -3.71 -6.57 12.75
CA LEU A 177 -4.99 -6.37 13.43
C LEU A 177 -5.44 -7.63 14.18
N LEU A 178 -6.17 -7.41 15.26
CA LEU A 178 -6.74 -8.50 16.06
C LEU A 178 -7.88 -9.18 15.32
N ILE A 179 -8.07 -10.47 15.60
CA ILE A 179 -9.14 -11.28 15.00
C ILE A 179 -10.12 -11.76 16.06
N SER A 180 -11.39 -11.81 15.70
CA SER A 180 -12.43 -12.56 16.43
C SER A 180 -12.67 -13.89 15.71
N LYS A 181 -13.20 -14.89 16.43
CA LYS A 181 -13.64 -16.16 15.84
C LYS A 181 -15.02 -16.52 16.32
N THR A 182 -15.88 -16.87 15.38
CA THR A 182 -17.26 -17.30 15.60
C THR A 182 -17.53 -18.54 14.75
N ASN A 183 -18.76 -19.07 14.83
CA ASN A 183 -19.21 -20.16 13.97
C ASN A 183 -20.35 -19.67 13.08
N GLY A 184 -20.61 -20.41 12.02
CA GLY A 184 -21.79 -20.17 11.20
C GLY A 184 -22.07 -21.32 10.24
N LYS A 185 -23.03 -21.09 9.36
CA LYS A 185 -23.47 -22.06 8.36
C LYS A 185 -23.44 -21.42 6.98
N ILE A 186 -23.03 -22.20 5.99
CA ILE A 186 -22.97 -21.74 4.60
C ILE A 186 -23.68 -22.69 3.64
N LYS A 187 -24.15 -22.11 2.54
CA LYS A 187 -24.45 -22.80 1.29
C LYS A 187 -23.62 -22.14 0.19
N ILE A 188 -23.00 -22.91 -0.68
CA ILE A 188 -22.14 -22.37 -1.74
C ILE A 188 -22.43 -23.07 -3.07
N ALA A 189 -22.47 -22.30 -4.15
CA ALA A 189 -22.64 -22.83 -5.49
C ALA A 189 -21.45 -23.73 -5.87
N PRO A 190 -21.67 -24.82 -6.62
CA PRO A 190 -20.60 -25.74 -7.00
C PRO A 190 -19.61 -25.15 -8.01
N ASN A 191 -20.03 -24.17 -8.80
CA ASN A 191 -19.23 -23.50 -9.81
C ASN A 191 -19.23 -21.98 -9.59
N PRO A 192 -18.11 -21.28 -9.87
CA PRO A 192 -18.04 -19.83 -9.75
C PRO A 192 -18.81 -19.15 -10.89
N PHE A 193 -19.38 -17.98 -10.62
CA PHE A 193 -20.06 -17.18 -11.63
C PHE A 193 -19.12 -16.17 -12.30
N ALA A 194 -18.02 -15.81 -11.65
CA ALA A 194 -17.03 -14.87 -12.17
C ALA A 194 -15.60 -15.25 -11.74
N LYS A 195 -14.63 -14.68 -12.44
CA LYS A 195 -13.20 -14.82 -12.17
C LYS A 195 -12.50 -13.47 -12.36
N GLY A 196 -11.80 -13.02 -11.33
CA GLY A 196 -10.87 -11.89 -11.42
C GLY A 196 -9.43 -12.35 -11.68
N SER A 197 -8.46 -11.45 -11.53
CA SER A 197 -7.06 -11.73 -11.83
C SER A 197 -6.45 -12.85 -10.97
N ILE A 198 -6.90 -12.97 -9.71
CA ILE A 198 -6.32 -13.92 -8.74
C ILE A 198 -7.35 -14.80 -8.01
N ARG A 199 -8.64 -14.51 -8.11
CA ARG A 199 -9.71 -15.22 -7.37
C ARG A 199 -10.93 -15.52 -8.25
N PHE A 200 -11.59 -16.62 -7.95
CA PHE A 200 -12.92 -16.96 -8.42
C PHE A 200 -13.97 -16.42 -7.44
N ALA A 201 -15.16 -16.09 -7.95
CA ALA A 201 -16.31 -15.66 -7.16
C ALA A 201 -17.47 -16.65 -7.34
N PHE A 202 -18.02 -17.13 -6.22
CA PHE A 202 -19.12 -18.08 -6.17
C PHE A 202 -20.32 -17.43 -5.51
N TYR A 203 -21.52 -17.74 -6.00
CA TYR A 203 -22.73 -17.44 -5.25
C TYR A 203 -22.74 -18.27 -3.97
N GLY A 204 -23.19 -17.67 -2.88
CA GLY A 204 -23.50 -18.45 -1.69
C GLY A 204 -24.46 -17.73 -0.75
N GLN A 205 -24.78 -18.41 0.33
CA GLN A 205 -25.55 -17.87 1.43
C GLN A 205 -24.82 -18.16 2.74
N TYR A 206 -24.87 -17.21 3.66
CA TYR A 206 -24.28 -17.30 4.98
C TYR A 206 -25.36 -17.09 6.05
N SER A 207 -25.23 -17.78 7.18
CA SER A 207 -26.08 -17.63 8.36
C SER A 207 -25.18 -17.68 9.61
N SER A 208 -25.24 -16.63 10.43
CA SER A 208 -24.75 -16.65 11.80
C SER A 208 -25.80 -17.36 12.66
N ASP A 209 -25.37 -18.22 13.59
CA ASP A 209 -26.20 -19.06 14.47
C ASP A 209 -27.63 -18.52 14.70
N ASP A 210 -28.64 -19.29 14.25
CA ASP A 210 -30.09 -19.02 14.31
C ASP A 210 -30.63 -17.81 13.53
N SER A 211 -29.80 -17.12 12.73
CA SER A 211 -30.23 -16.06 11.82
C SER A 211 -30.64 -16.60 10.44
N PRO A 212 -31.55 -15.93 9.71
CA PRO A 212 -31.86 -16.31 8.34
C PRO A 212 -30.62 -16.21 7.44
N PHE A 213 -30.56 -17.07 6.43
CA PHE A 213 -29.53 -17.03 5.41
C PHE A 213 -29.58 -15.70 4.63
N VAL A 214 -28.43 -15.08 4.43
CA VAL A 214 -28.23 -13.88 3.62
C VAL A 214 -27.34 -14.17 2.42
N ASP A 215 -27.62 -13.53 1.29
CA ASP A 215 -26.87 -13.73 0.06
C ASP A 215 -25.49 -13.07 0.15
N VAL A 216 -24.46 -13.87 -0.15
CA VAL A 216 -23.06 -13.48 -0.09
C VAL A 216 -22.31 -13.97 -1.33
N VAL A 217 -21.10 -13.45 -1.52
CA VAL A 217 -20.15 -13.91 -2.53
C VAL A 217 -18.96 -14.54 -1.82
N PHE A 218 -18.67 -15.80 -2.16
CA PHE A 218 -17.47 -16.50 -1.71
C PHE A 218 -16.35 -16.30 -2.72
N LYS A 219 -15.16 -15.93 -2.25
CA LYS A 219 -13.97 -15.72 -3.06
C LYS A 219 -12.89 -16.72 -2.71
N GLU A 220 -12.40 -17.42 -3.73
CA GLU A 220 -11.37 -18.45 -3.62
C GLU A 220 -10.18 -18.13 -4.54
N PHE A 221 -8.94 -18.24 -4.05
CA PHE A 221 -7.76 -18.07 -4.90
C PHE A 221 -7.73 -19.09 -6.04
N ALA A 222 -7.42 -18.58 -7.23
CA ALA A 222 -7.42 -19.35 -8.46
C ALA A 222 -6.18 -20.24 -8.62
N SER A 223 -5.08 -19.92 -7.93
CA SER A 223 -3.82 -20.69 -8.00
C SER A 223 -4.02 -22.13 -7.50
N THR A 224 -3.36 -23.12 -8.10
CA THR A 224 -3.26 -24.48 -7.53
C THR A 224 -2.09 -24.64 -6.56
N ASP A 225 -1.16 -23.67 -6.53
CA ASP A 225 -0.02 -23.67 -5.60
C ASP A 225 -0.51 -23.60 -4.14
N PRO A 226 -0.25 -24.60 -3.29
CA PRO A 226 -0.66 -24.58 -1.89
C PRO A 226 -0.12 -23.36 -1.11
N LYS A 227 1.05 -22.83 -1.50
CA LYS A 227 1.63 -21.64 -0.85
C LYS A 227 0.84 -20.37 -1.13
N ALA A 228 0.13 -20.33 -2.26
CA ALA A 228 -0.73 -19.20 -2.64
C ALA A 228 -2.17 -19.31 -2.10
N ASN A 229 -2.48 -20.37 -1.35
CA ASN A 229 -3.82 -20.66 -0.82
C ASN A 229 -3.78 -20.96 0.70
N THR A 230 -2.95 -20.25 1.44
CA THR A 230 -2.83 -20.44 2.90
C THR A 230 -3.77 -19.51 3.66
N PHE A 231 -4.13 -19.89 4.89
CA PHE A 231 -4.94 -19.04 5.78
C PHE A 231 -4.34 -17.63 5.94
N ILE A 232 -3.01 -17.52 6.06
CA ILE A 232 -2.30 -16.25 6.23
C ILE A 232 -2.50 -15.33 5.01
N VAL A 233 -2.47 -15.88 3.78
CA VAL A 233 -2.74 -15.08 2.57
C VAL A 233 -4.14 -14.48 2.63
N TYR A 234 -5.15 -15.28 2.96
CA TYR A 234 -6.52 -14.78 3.09
C TYR A 234 -6.66 -13.78 4.24
N GLN A 235 -6.01 -14.02 5.39
CA GLN A 235 -6.04 -13.12 6.53
C GLN A 235 -5.45 -11.75 6.19
N GLU A 236 -4.31 -11.68 5.48
CA GLU A 236 -3.72 -10.40 5.07
C GLU A 236 -4.64 -9.64 4.08
N HIS A 237 -5.33 -10.34 3.18
CA HIS A 237 -6.32 -9.71 2.30
C HIS A 237 -7.54 -9.16 3.08
N LEU A 238 -8.01 -9.90 4.08
CA LEU A 238 -9.09 -9.47 4.95
C LEU A 238 -8.68 -8.24 5.77
N GLU A 239 -7.46 -8.23 6.28
CA GLU A 239 -6.87 -7.10 7.02
C GLU A 239 -6.78 -5.85 6.15
N ILE A 240 -6.36 -5.98 4.88
CA ILE A 240 -6.35 -4.87 3.91
C ILE A 240 -7.75 -4.28 3.73
N GLN A 241 -8.78 -5.12 3.65
CA GLN A 241 -10.17 -4.66 3.49
C GLN A 241 -10.66 -3.90 4.72
N ALA A 242 -10.36 -4.38 5.93
CA ALA A 242 -10.68 -3.70 7.17
C ALA A 242 -9.96 -2.34 7.30
N ILE A 243 -8.68 -2.27 6.92
CA ILE A 243 -7.92 -1.01 6.92
C ILE A 243 -8.50 -0.01 5.91
N ALA A 244 -8.89 -0.49 4.72
CA ALA A 244 -9.52 0.36 3.71
C ALA A 244 -10.88 0.90 4.16
N GLN A 245 -11.70 0.07 4.84
CA GLN A 245 -12.96 0.50 5.45
C GLN A 245 -12.72 1.59 6.51
N PHE A 246 -11.80 1.36 7.44
CA PHE A 246 -11.46 2.34 8.47
C PHE A 246 -11.02 3.68 7.85
N LEU A 247 -10.12 3.65 6.86
CA LEU A 247 -9.69 4.87 6.18
C LEU A 247 -10.84 5.54 5.41
N ALA A 248 -11.75 4.78 4.83
CA ALA A 248 -12.94 5.33 4.16
C ALA A 248 -13.88 6.03 5.16
N GLU A 249 -14.07 5.50 6.36
CA GLU A 249 -14.85 6.15 7.42
C GLU A 249 -14.23 7.48 7.86
N GLN A 250 -12.92 7.50 8.07
CA GLN A 250 -12.19 8.73 8.40
C GLN A 250 -12.28 9.77 7.26
N PHE A 251 -12.13 9.32 6.01
CA PHE A 251 -12.29 10.18 4.84
C PHE A 251 -13.72 10.73 4.74
N ASN A 252 -14.74 9.89 4.97
CA ASN A 252 -16.13 10.31 4.98
C ASN A 252 -16.43 11.35 6.06
N ALA A 253 -15.83 11.22 7.25
CA ALA A 253 -15.95 12.21 8.32
C ALA A 253 -15.35 13.57 7.92
N GLU A 254 -14.17 13.58 7.29
CA GLU A 254 -13.58 14.80 6.72
C GLU A 254 -14.46 15.38 5.61
N GLN A 255 -15.00 14.53 4.73
CA GLN A 255 -15.89 14.98 3.68
C GLN A 255 -17.16 15.63 4.25
N GLN A 256 -17.80 15.02 5.25
CA GLN A 256 -19.00 15.56 5.91
C GLN A 256 -18.78 16.95 6.48
N ARG A 257 -17.57 17.23 6.97
CA ARG A 257 -17.20 18.54 7.51
C ARG A 257 -16.99 19.60 6.42
N LEU A 258 -16.51 19.19 5.25
CA LEU A 258 -16.02 20.09 4.20
C LEU A 258 -17.00 20.28 3.03
N PHE A 259 -17.85 19.29 2.75
CA PHE A 259 -18.72 19.28 1.58
C PHE A 259 -20.19 19.14 1.99
N ARG A 260 -21.02 20.06 1.50
CA ARG A 260 -22.47 20.03 1.73
C ARG A 260 -23.15 18.76 1.17
N ASN A 261 -22.66 18.28 0.02
CA ASN A 261 -23.16 17.09 -0.66
C ASN A 261 -22.01 16.09 -0.83
N PHE A 262 -21.53 15.52 0.28
CA PHE A 262 -20.48 14.50 0.21
C PHE A 262 -21.01 13.17 -0.36
N ILE A 263 -20.11 12.39 -0.97
CA ILE A 263 -20.40 11.06 -1.52
C ILE A 263 -19.64 10.05 -0.66
N PRO A 264 -20.31 9.27 0.20
CA PRO A 264 -19.64 8.28 1.04
C PRO A 264 -18.96 7.18 0.21
N ILE A 265 -17.79 6.77 0.69
CA ILE A 265 -17.09 5.55 0.28
C ILE A 265 -17.27 4.52 1.39
N ILE A 266 -17.78 3.34 1.05
CA ILE A 266 -18.04 2.25 1.99
C ILE A 266 -17.41 1.01 1.38
N TYR A 267 -16.59 0.29 2.12
CA TYR A 267 -16.14 -1.04 1.74
C TYR A 267 -17.13 -2.09 2.23
N ALA A 268 -17.30 -3.16 1.46
CA ALA A 268 -18.12 -4.29 1.86
C ALA A 268 -17.55 -4.94 3.13
N ASP A 269 -18.43 -5.26 4.08
CA ASP A 269 -18.12 -6.19 5.16
C ASP A 269 -17.60 -7.48 4.55
N ALA A 270 -16.46 -7.95 5.05
CA ALA A 270 -15.89 -9.22 4.66
C ALA A 270 -15.41 -10.00 5.85
N ASP A 271 -15.44 -11.32 5.70
CA ASP A 271 -15.03 -12.30 6.69
C ASP A 271 -14.23 -13.42 6.03
N LEU A 272 -13.51 -14.19 6.85
CA LEU A 272 -12.83 -15.40 6.42
C LEU A 272 -13.57 -16.63 6.93
N ILE A 273 -14.01 -17.47 6.02
CA ILE A 273 -14.75 -18.69 6.32
C ILE A 273 -13.88 -19.92 6.05
N GLN A 274 -13.82 -20.81 7.03
CA GLN A 274 -13.10 -22.09 6.95
C GLN A 274 -14.05 -23.26 7.24
N GLN A 275 -14.18 -24.17 6.28
CA GLN A 275 -14.97 -25.40 6.46
C GLN A 275 -14.38 -26.28 7.56
N THR A 276 -15.24 -26.79 8.45
CA THR A 276 -14.84 -27.63 9.58
C THR A 276 -14.56 -29.09 9.17
N ILE A 277 -15.13 -29.53 8.06
CA ILE A 277 -15.02 -30.91 7.53
C ILE A 277 -14.14 -30.92 6.26
N ASN A 278 -13.43 -32.03 6.05
CA ASN A 278 -12.50 -32.23 4.93
C ASN A 278 -13.26 -32.34 3.57
N PRO A 279 -12.79 -31.72 2.47
CA PRO A 279 -11.55 -30.95 2.32
C PRO A 279 -11.60 -29.60 3.03
N LEU A 280 -10.51 -29.27 3.73
CA LEU A 280 -10.36 -27.92 4.31
C LEU A 280 -10.37 -26.88 3.18
N LYS A 281 -11.44 -26.11 3.07
CA LYS A 281 -11.52 -24.96 2.18
C LYS A 281 -11.65 -23.67 2.96
N ILE A 282 -11.02 -22.65 2.41
CA ILE A 282 -10.95 -21.30 2.97
C ILE A 282 -11.47 -20.35 1.89
N TYR A 283 -12.37 -19.47 2.30
CA TYR A 283 -12.97 -18.47 1.44
C TYR A 283 -12.97 -17.12 2.13
N GLN A 284 -12.67 -16.05 1.40
CA GLN A 284 -13.12 -14.73 1.83
C GLN A 284 -14.58 -14.56 1.40
N VAL A 285 -15.41 -14.02 2.28
CA VAL A 285 -16.84 -13.85 2.05
C VAL A 285 -17.19 -12.40 2.21
N GLU A 286 -18.08 -11.90 1.36
CA GLU A 286 -18.59 -10.53 1.43
C GLU A 286 -20.06 -10.49 1.00
N ARG A 287 -20.77 -9.41 1.36
CA ARG A 287 -22.15 -9.21 0.90
C ARG A 287 -22.20 -9.13 -0.61
N ARG A 288 -23.24 -9.73 -1.21
CA ARG A 288 -23.45 -9.68 -2.64
C ARG A 288 -23.87 -8.27 -3.10
N MET A 289 -23.14 -7.75 -4.09
CA MET A 289 -23.49 -6.53 -4.81
C MET A 289 -24.32 -6.89 -6.05
N HIS A 290 -25.40 -6.14 -6.30
CA HIS A 290 -26.36 -6.44 -7.37
C HIS A 290 -26.27 -5.48 -8.56
N GLN A 291 -25.57 -4.37 -8.37
CA GLN A 291 -25.42 -3.31 -9.37
C GLN A 291 -24.26 -3.61 -10.32
N GLU A 292 -24.14 -2.79 -11.37
CA GLU A 292 -23.07 -2.91 -12.35
C GLU A 292 -21.69 -2.67 -11.72
N TRP A 293 -20.81 -3.64 -11.93
CA TRP A 293 -19.45 -3.63 -11.41
C TRP A 293 -18.56 -2.66 -12.19
N ARG A 294 -17.74 -1.89 -11.48
CA ARG A 294 -16.82 -0.88 -12.03
C ARG A 294 -15.47 -0.93 -11.32
N LYS A 295 -14.43 -0.54 -12.05
CA LYS A 295 -13.07 -0.35 -11.52
C LYS A 295 -12.56 1.04 -11.91
N TRP A 296 -12.27 1.87 -10.91
CA TRP A 296 -11.95 3.29 -11.07
C TRP A 296 -10.45 3.55 -11.18
N ASN A 297 -9.64 2.76 -10.46
CA ASN A 297 -8.19 2.72 -10.64
C ASN A 297 -7.67 1.30 -10.35
N ASN A 298 -6.40 1.07 -10.65
CA ASN A 298 -5.72 -0.18 -10.35
C ASN A 298 -4.53 0.02 -9.40
N ASN A 299 -3.87 -1.08 -9.03
CA ASN A 299 -2.70 -1.06 -8.15
C ASN A 299 -1.36 -0.76 -8.84
N SER A 300 -1.37 -0.36 -10.13
CA SER A 300 -0.18 -0.10 -10.94
C SER A 300 -0.21 1.26 -11.65
N GLY A 301 -1.11 2.16 -11.24
CA GLY A 301 -1.23 3.54 -11.72
C GLY A 301 -2.24 3.75 -12.86
N GLY A 302 -2.96 2.72 -13.30
CA GLY A 302 -4.07 2.84 -14.25
C GLY A 302 -5.27 3.54 -13.64
N VAL A 303 -5.91 4.44 -14.40
CA VAL A 303 -7.13 5.17 -14.01
C VAL A 303 -8.17 5.07 -15.12
N SER A 304 -9.43 4.79 -14.76
CA SER A 304 -10.52 4.69 -15.74
C SER A 304 -10.93 6.09 -16.18
N LEU A 305 -10.76 6.41 -17.46
CA LEU A 305 -11.12 7.73 -18.01
C LEU A 305 -12.62 7.86 -18.27
N SER A 306 -13.28 6.80 -18.74
CA SER A 306 -14.72 6.81 -19.04
C SER A 306 -15.59 6.92 -17.79
N GLU A 307 -15.07 6.47 -16.64
CA GLU A 307 -15.76 6.43 -15.36
C GLU A 307 -14.99 7.23 -14.30
N TYR A 308 -14.27 8.29 -14.70
CA TYR A 308 -13.40 9.03 -13.80
C TYR A 308 -14.16 9.60 -12.59
N SER A 309 -13.59 9.44 -11.39
CA SER A 309 -14.16 9.95 -10.14
C SER A 309 -13.10 10.69 -9.35
N THR A 310 -13.24 12.00 -9.24
CA THR A 310 -12.33 12.85 -8.45
C THR A 310 -12.36 12.54 -6.97
N ILE A 311 -13.50 12.11 -6.42
CA ILE A 311 -13.61 11.70 -5.02
C ILE A 311 -12.80 10.43 -4.76
N LEU A 312 -12.88 9.44 -5.65
CA LEU A 312 -12.10 8.20 -5.51
C LEU A 312 -10.60 8.43 -5.71
N GLN A 313 -10.20 9.26 -6.67
CA GLN A 313 -8.78 9.63 -6.82
C GLN A 313 -8.26 10.44 -5.62
N ALA A 314 -9.07 11.35 -5.09
CA ALA A 314 -8.76 12.11 -3.89
C ALA A 314 -8.68 11.20 -2.66
N PHE A 315 -9.51 10.16 -2.55
CA PHE A 315 -9.43 9.17 -1.47
C PHE A 315 -8.07 8.45 -1.47
N SER A 316 -7.62 7.89 -2.60
CA SER A 316 -6.29 7.28 -2.68
C SER A 316 -5.17 8.25 -2.29
N HIS A 317 -5.20 9.50 -2.77
CA HIS A 317 -4.22 10.51 -2.37
C HIS A 317 -4.32 10.86 -0.87
N TRP A 318 -5.53 11.03 -0.34
CA TRP A 318 -5.77 11.33 1.06
C TRP A 318 -5.23 10.23 1.97
N THR A 319 -5.43 8.94 1.62
CA THR A 319 -4.87 7.83 2.42
C THR A 319 -3.34 7.88 2.49
N TYR A 320 -2.67 8.29 1.41
CA TYR A 320 -1.23 8.55 1.42
C TYR A 320 -0.87 9.71 2.34
N HIS A 321 -1.63 10.80 2.29
CA HIS A 321 -1.36 11.98 3.11
C HIS A 321 -1.56 11.73 4.60
N ILE A 322 -2.73 11.21 5.01
CA ILE A 322 -3.09 11.01 6.42
C ILE A 322 -2.19 9.97 7.12
N THR A 323 -1.61 9.06 6.34
CA THR A 323 -0.66 8.06 6.85
C THR A 323 0.80 8.53 6.81
N SER A 324 1.04 9.82 6.53
CA SER A 324 2.38 10.41 6.39
C SER A 324 3.23 9.70 5.33
N GLY A 325 2.60 9.29 4.24
CA GLY A 325 3.23 8.62 3.10
C GLY A 325 3.61 7.16 3.34
N ARG A 326 3.16 6.55 4.45
CA ARG A 326 3.48 5.16 4.80
C ARG A 326 2.61 4.14 4.08
N LEU A 327 1.37 4.50 3.73
CA LEU A 327 0.38 3.58 3.17
C LEU A 327 -0.50 4.29 2.12
N MET A 328 -0.99 3.56 1.11
CA MET A 328 -1.94 4.09 0.12
C MET A 328 -2.93 3.01 -0.30
N VAL A 329 -4.23 3.32 -0.25
CA VAL A 329 -5.30 2.45 -0.75
C VAL A 329 -5.53 2.72 -2.24
N VAL A 330 -5.52 1.66 -3.04
CA VAL A 330 -5.73 1.68 -4.50
C VAL A 330 -6.56 0.45 -4.91
N ASP A 331 -6.67 0.19 -6.22
CA ASP A 331 -7.55 -0.86 -6.77
C ASP A 331 -9.02 -0.63 -6.37
N LEU A 332 -9.45 0.63 -6.46
CA LEU A 332 -10.80 1.06 -6.11
C LEU A 332 -11.79 0.47 -7.12
N GLN A 333 -12.57 -0.51 -6.70
CA GLN A 333 -13.52 -1.26 -7.51
C GLN A 333 -14.73 -1.69 -6.69
N GLY A 334 -15.86 -1.89 -7.34
CA GLY A 334 -17.12 -2.12 -6.67
C GLY A 334 -18.30 -1.66 -7.50
N VAL A 335 -19.32 -1.11 -6.84
CA VAL A 335 -20.52 -0.58 -7.46
C VAL A 335 -20.80 0.83 -6.97
N LYS A 336 -21.45 1.63 -7.82
CA LYS A 336 -22.00 2.93 -7.43
C LYS A 336 -23.49 2.75 -7.15
N VAL A 337 -23.91 3.04 -5.92
CA VAL A 337 -25.33 2.96 -5.49
C VAL A 337 -25.77 4.37 -5.15
N ASP A 338 -26.67 4.93 -5.95
CA ASP A 338 -27.14 6.31 -5.80
C ASP A 338 -25.99 7.33 -5.66
N ARG A 339 -25.84 7.91 -4.45
CA ARG A 339 -24.80 8.86 -4.08
C ARG A 339 -23.75 8.25 -3.16
N ALA A 340 -23.46 6.96 -3.31
CA ALA A 340 -22.44 6.25 -2.55
C ALA A 340 -21.60 5.33 -3.45
N TYR A 341 -20.35 5.12 -3.05
CA TYR A 341 -19.50 4.07 -3.60
C TYR A 341 -19.46 2.91 -2.62
N LEU A 342 -19.91 1.73 -3.06
CA LEU A 342 -19.74 0.49 -2.32
C LEU A 342 -18.59 -0.29 -2.97
N LEU A 343 -17.43 -0.28 -2.33
CA LEU A 343 -16.18 -0.84 -2.82
C LEU A 343 -15.88 -2.20 -2.18
N THR A 344 -14.99 -2.96 -2.81
CA THR A 344 -14.42 -4.17 -2.20
C THR A 344 -13.09 -4.52 -2.89
N ASP A 345 -12.37 -5.51 -2.36
CA ASP A 345 -11.08 -5.99 -2.85
C ASP A 345 -10.06 -4.88 -3.11
N PRO A 346 -9.78 -4.00 -2.12
CA PRO A 346 -8.74 -3.00 -2.30
C PRO A 346 -7.36 -3.66 -2.40
N ALA A 347 -6.42 -2.93 -3.01
CA ALA A 347 -5.00 -3.17 -2.81
C ALA A 347 -4.42 -2.08 -1.91
N LEU A 348 -3.38 -2.45 -1.18
CA LEU A 348 -2.73 -1.59 -0.21
C LEU A 348 -1.24 -1.53 -0.50
N HIS A 349 -0.75 -0.36 -0.90
CA HIS A 349 0.68 -0.13 -0.94
C HIS A 349 1.15 0.28 0.45
N CYS A 350 2.19 -0.39 0.96
CA CYS A 350 2.80 -0.09 2.25
C CYS A 350 4.31 0.02 2.10
N ASN A 351 4.92 1.04 2.71
CA ASN A 351 6.36 1.19 2.68
C ASN A 351 7.09 0.18 3.58
N ASP A 352 6.39 -0.46 4.52
CA ASP A 352 6.88 -1.65 5.22
C ASP A 352 6.53 -2.91 4.42
N LEU A 353 7.49 -3.37 3.61
CA LEU A 353 7.35 -4.58 2.80
C LEU A 353 7.19 -5.90 3.60
N LEU A 354 7.32 -5.87 4.94
CA LEU A 354 6.99 -7.04 5.77
C LEU A 354 5.49 -7.16 6.01
N ARG A 355 4.76 -6.04 5.98
CA ARG A 355 3.30 -6.02 6.03
C ARG A 355 2.74 -6.40 4.66
N PHE A 356 1.70 -7.24 4.69
CA PHE A 356 0.95 -7.66 3.50
C PHE A 356 1.78 -8.37 2.42
N ARG A 357 2.89 -9.00 2.81
CA ARG A 357 3.85 -9.60 1.87
C ARG A 357 3.27 -10.79 1.11
N GLU A 358 2.27 -11.48 1.67
CA GLU A 358 1.69 -12.68 1.07
C GLU A 358 0.64 -12.33 -0.01
N THR A 359 0.10 -11.10 0.01
CA THR A 359 -0.97 -10.65 -0.89
C THR A 359 -0.52 -10.41 -2.33
N ARG A 360 0.77 -10.13 -2.56
CA ARG A 360 1.38 -9.80 -3.87
C ARG A 360 0.81 -8.55 -4.57
N THR A 361 -0.17 -7.86 -3.99
CA THR A 361 -0.75 -6.61 -4.52
C THR A 361 -0.06 -5.36 -3.95
N ASN A 362 0.69 -5.51 -2.85
CA ASN A 362 1.54 -4.47 -2.27
C ASN A 362 2.80 -4.23 -3.11
N LEU A 363 2.78 -3.23 -3.99
CA LEU A 363 3.95 -2.78 -4.77
C LEU A 363 4.80 -1.73 -4.03
N GLY A 364 4.51 -1.49 -2.75
CA GLY A 364 5.19 -0.52 -1.88
C GLY A 364 5.29 0.88 -2.49
N VAL A 365 6.43 1.53 -2.23
CA VAL A 365 6.70 2.90 -2.71
C VAL A 365 6.68 3.00 -4.24
N LYS A 366 7.00 1.91 -4.96
CA LYS A 366 6.93 1.87 -6.43
C LYS A 366 5.48 2.04 -6.90
N GLY A 367 4.54 1.31 -6.30
CA GLY A 367 3.11 1.42 -6.61
C GLY A 367 2.56 2.81 -6.29
N MET A 368 2.92 3.37 -5.12
CA MET A 368 2.53 4.74 -4.76
C MET A 368 3.00 5.77 -5.79
N ARG A 369 4.25 5.64 -6.27
CA ARG A 369 4.78 6.50 -7.33
C ARG A 369 4.06 6.30 -8.66
N GLN A 370 3.64 5.07 -8.99
CA GLN A 370 2.86 4.81 -10.20
C GLN A 370 1.50 5.50 -10.15
N PHE A 371 0.80 5.42 -9.02
CA PHE A 371 -0.43 6.20 -8.79
C PHE A 371 -0.19 7.70 -9.00
N PHE A 372 0.84 8.29 -8.38
CA PHE A 372 1.11 9.72 -8.52
C PHE A 372 1.59 10.18 -9.90
N ARG A 373 2.02 9.27 -10.78
CA ARG A 373 2.35 9.63 -12.17
C ARG A 373 1.11 9.95 -13.01
N THR A 374 -0.03 9.37 -12.66
CA THR A 374 -1.29 9.53 -13.39
C THR A 374 -2.33 10.32 -12.59
N HIS A 375 -2.14 10.48 -11.28
CA HIS A 375 -2.99 11.31 -10.44
C HIS A 375 -2.88 12.80 -10.82
N VAL A 376 -4.03 13.44 -10.94
CA VAL A 376 -4.17 14.89 -11.03
C VAL A 376 -5.02 15.34 -9.85
N CYS A 377 -4.50 16.27 -9.04
CA CYS A 377 -5.25 16.82 -7.92
C CYS A 377 -6.46 17.60 -8.45
N SER A 378 -7.62 17.34 -7.86
CA SER A 378 -8.86 18.08 -8.12
C SER A 378 -9.18 19.05 -6.98
N ASP A 379 -10.29 19.79 -7.12
CA ASP A 379 -10.84 20.63 -6.07
C ASP A 379 -11.13 19.87 -4.77
N VAL A 380 -11.41 18.57 -4.88
CA VAL A 380 -11.59 17.69 -3.70
C VAL A 380 -10.29 17.61 -2.92
N CYS A 381 -9.15 17.35 -3.58
CA CYS A 381 -7.83 17.31 -2.94
C CYS A 381 -7.49 18.66 -2.29
N SER A 382 -7.78 19.76 -2.99
CA SER A 382 -7.54 21.12 -2.49
C SER A 382 -8.35 21.41 -1.22
N LYS A 383 -9.65 21.10 -1.22
CA LYS A 383 -10.54 21.34 -0.07
C LYS A 383 -10.19 20.49 1.14
N LEU A 384 -9.64 19.29 0.92
CA LEU A 384 -9.09 18.43 1.96
C LEU A 384 -7.73 18.94 2.52
N ASN A 385 -7.21 20.07 2.02
CA ASN A 385 -5.91 20.64 2.38
C ASN A 385 -4.73 19.67 2.18
N ILE A 386 -4.84 18.75 1.22
CA ILE A 386 -3.76 17.83 0.88
C ILE A 386 -2.77 18.57 -0.03
N PRO A 387 -1.45 18.48 0.20
CA PRO A 387 -0.46 19.13 -0.64
C PRO A 387 -0.63 18.79 -2.12
N MET A 388 -0.74 19.81 -2.97
CA MET A 388 -0.83 19.61 -4.41
C MET A 388 0.51 19.11 -4.95
N LEU A 389 0.47 17.94 -5.60
CA LEU A 389 1.59 17.44 -6.37
C LEU A 389 1.53 18.05 -7.78
N ASN A 390 1.95 19.32 -7.90
CA ASN A 390 1.98 19.99 -9.20
C ASN A 390 3.02 19.32 -10.12
N THR A 391 2.54 18.48 -11.04
CA THR A 391 3.30 18.02 -12.19
C THR A 391 3.37 19.19 -13.17
N GLY A 392 4.47 19.93 -13.26
CA GLY A 392 4.47 21.10 -14.15
C GLY A 392 5.66 22.02 -14.10
N SER A 393 6.67 21.73 -13.31
CA SER A 393 7.97 22.38 -13.42
C SER A 393 8.93 21.55 -12.58
N ASN A 394 10.08 21.22 -13.15
CA ASN A 394 11.21 20.81 -12.33
C ASN A 394 11.39 21.85 -11.22
N SER A 395 11.35 21.38 -9.97
CA SER A 395 11.77 22.04 -8.73
C SER A 395 10.83 23.09 -8.09
N ILE A 396 10.46 22.76 -6.84
CA ILE A 396 10.32 23.64 -5.65
C ILE A 396 9.02 24.44 -5.49
N LEU A 397 8.16 23.94 -4.60
CA LEU A 397 7.52 24.74 -3.53
C LEU A 397 7.72 24.02 -2.18
N LEU A 398 8.98 23.91 -1.79
CA LEU A 398 9.38 24.10 -0.39
C LEU A 398 9.73 25.60 -0.29
N SER A 399 9.08 26.33 0.60
CA SER A 399 9.19 27.78 0.69
C SER A 399 10.61 28.26 1.08
N ARG A 400 11.22 29.09 0.21
CA ARG A 400 12.30 30.12 0.38
C ARG A 400 13.60 29.70 1.12
N SER A 401 14.82 29.97 0.65
CA SER A 401 15.35 31.17 -0.04
C SER A 401 16.69 30.91 -0.78
N ASP A 402 16.82 31.52 -1.97
CA ASP A 402 18.00 32.01 -2.72
C ASP A 402 19.33 31.21 -2.80
N SER A 403 19.63 30.70 -4.01
CA SER A 403 20.54 31.33 -5.00
C SER A 403 21.40 30.34 -5.84
N LEU A 404 21.35 30.58 -7.16
CA LEU A 404 22.38 30.37 -8.20
C LEU A 404 22.70 28.96 -8.76
N LEU A 405 22.33 28.81 -10.04
CA LEU A 405 23.08 28.22 -11.17
C LEU A 405 23.48 26.73 -11.10
N CYS A 406 22.92 25.89 -11.98
CA CYS A 406 23.54 25.55 -13.27
C CYS A 406 22.66 24.61 -14.13
N ASN A 407 22.74 24.83 -15.45
CA ASN A 407 22.14 24.01 -16.49
C ASN A 407 22.98 22.75 -16.75
N ALA A 408 22.34 21.61 -17.00
CA ALA A 408 22.89 20.56 -17.86
C ALA A 408 21.78 19.67 -18.46
N THR A 409 21.61 19.81 -19.76
CA THR A 409 20.85 18.98 -20.69
C THR A 409 21.47 17.59 -20.83
N THR A 410 20.66 16.53 -20.81
CA THR A 410 20.92 15.31 -21.60
C THR A 410 19.62 14.57 -21.93
N LYS A 411 19.45 14.31 -23.24
CA LYS A 411 18.46 13.43 -23.84
C LYS A 411 18.84 11.97 -23.60
N THR A 412 17.88 11.14 -23.22
CA THR A 412 17.84 9.75 -23.70
C THR A 412 16.40 9.25 -23.71
N THR A 413 15.92 9.01 -24.92
CA THR A 413 14.73 8.24 -25.29
C THR A 413 14.96 6.77 -25.01
N ASP A 414 14.04 6.11 -24.32
CA ASP A 414 13.80 4.67 -24.49
C ASP A 414 12.30 4.40 -24.30
N ILE A 415 11.68 4.04 -25.42
CA ILE A 415 10.28 3.61 -25.55
C ILE A 415 10.27 2.11 -25.27
N LEU A 416 9.64 1.69 -24.17
CA LEU A 416 9.34 0.28 -23.91
C LEU A 416 7.84 0.06 -24.04
N ASN A 417 7.44 -0.42 -25.23
CA ASN A 417 6.12 -0.99 -25.48
C ASN A 417 5.99 -2.32 -24.73
N VAL A 418 5.07 -2.40 -23.79
CA VAL A 418 4.62 -3.66 -23.19
C VAL A 418 3.12 -3.78 -23.48
N GLN A 419 2.77 -4.70 -24.38
CA GLN A 419 1.39 -5.11 -24.62
C GLN A 419 1.05 -6.25 -23.65
N THR A 420 0.13 -6.00 -22.72
CA THR A 420 -0.54 -7.03 -21.92
C THR A 420 -2.03 -6.98 -22.20
N THR A 421 -2.53 -8.03 -22.84
CA THR A 421 -3.95 -8.23 -23.11
C THR A 421 -4.70 -8.57 -21.82
N GLU A 422 -5.81 -7.86 -21.58
CA GLU A 422 -6.71 -7.85 -20.41
C GLU A 422 -6.57 -6.69 -19.38
N GLU A 423 -5.84 -5.61 -19.71
CA GLU A 423 -5.86 -4.31 -18.98
C GLU A 423 -6.36 -3.13 -19.84
N ASN A 424 -7.06 -3.40 -20.94
CA ASN A 424 -7.30 -2.45 -22.03
C ASN A 424 -8.26 -1.26 -21.74
N ASN A 425 -8.63 -0.98 -20.49
CA ASN A 425 -9.51 0.15 -20.13
C ASN A 425 -8.81 1.26 -19.32
N PHE A 426 -7.52 1.15 -19.06
CA PHE A 426 -6.78 2.15 -18.31
C PHE A 426 -5.88 2.94 -19.26
N GLU A 427 -6.25 4.19 -19.52
CA GLU A 427 -5.49 5.07 -20.40
C GLU A 427 -4.63 6.06 -19.58
N PRO A 428 -3.42 6.41 -20.04
CA PRO A 428 -2.66 7.51 -19.48
C PRO A 428 -3.43 8.83 -19.68
N ILE A 429 -3.56 9.64 -18.63
CA ILE A 429 -4.31 10.90 -18.70
C ILE A 429 -3.50 11.97 -19.46
N ASP A 430 -4.05 12.53 -20.54
CA ASP A 430 -3.59 13.82 -21.10
C ASP A 430 -4.27 14.96 -20.35
N LYS A 431 -3.48 15.94 -19.90
CA LYS A 431 -3.95 17.07 -19.08
C LYS A 431 -5.07 17.87 -19.74
N ASN A 432 -5.08 17.95 -21.07
CA ASN A 432 -6.09 18.70 -21.81
C ASN A 432 -7.48 18.04 -21.79
N GLN A 433 -7.59 16.76 -21.45
CA GLN A 433 -8.89 16.06 -21.37
C GLN A 433 -9.65 16.37 -20.07
N LEU A 434 -8.95 16.82 -19.02
CA LEU A 434 -9.54 17.10 -17.70
C LEU A 434 -10.27 18.44 -17.63
N GLU A 435 -9.84 19.46 -18.38
CA GLU A 435 -10.50 20.80 -18.40
C GLU A 435 -11.96 20.73 -18.88
N THR A 436 -12.34 19.66 -19.58
CA THR A 436 -13.70 19.43 -20.09
C THR A 436 -14.65 18.69 -19.13
N ILE A 437 -14.16 18.10 -18.03
CA ILE A 437 -14.95 17.11 -17.25
C ILE A 437 -15.58 17.68 -15.97
N GLU A 438 -15.14 18.83 -15.44
CA GLU A 438 -15.65 19.33 -14.15
C GLU A 438 -16.17 20.77 -14.21
N ASN A 439 -17.45 20.94 -14.58
CA ASN A 439 -18.25 22.07 -14.12
C ASN A 439 -18.99 21.65 -12.85
N PHE A 440 -18.30 21.68 -11.70
CA PHE A 440 -18.99 21.82 -10.42
C PHE A 440 -19.28 23.31 -10.23
N GLU A 441 -20.56 23.71 -10.26
CA GLU A 441 -20.95 25.05 -9.82
C GLU A 441 -20.56 25.24 -8.36
N LEU A 442 -19.56 26.09 -8.15
CA LEU A 442 -19.09 26.56 -6.86
C LEU A 442 -20.05 27.65 -6.36
N CYS A 443 -20.55 27.50 -5.14
CA CYS A 443 -21.07 28.58 -4.30
C CYS A 443 -20.20 28.69 -3.06
#